data_AF-K0G2V1-F1
#
_entry.id   AF-K0G2V1-F1
#
_cell.length_a   1.000
_cell.length_b   1.000
_cell.length_c   1.000
_cell.angle_alpha   90.00
_cell.angle_beta   90.00
_cell.angle_gamma   90.00
#
_symmetry.space_group_name_H-M   'P 1'
#
loop_
_entity.id
_entity.type
_entity.pdbx_description
1 polymer ?
#
loop_
_entity_poly.entity_id
_entity_poly.type
_entity_poly.pdbx_seq_one_letter_code
_entity_poly.pdbx_strand_id
1 'polypeptide(L)'
;MTKYNQQFKQQVIEFYLQNDKNRLFTQRYFQLSKKTLTRWIAQFNHNGINGLAVIGKKQKYSPEFKLTVIQAVKKGQFSAESASLHFGIAN
;
A
#
# COMPACT_ATOMS: atom_id res chain seq x y z
N MET A 1 -7.84 11.80 11.50
CA MET A 1 -7.12 12.50 10.41
C MET A 1 -6.12 11.55 9.77
N THR A 2 -6.03 11.49 8.45
CA THR A 2 -5.02 10.68 7.76
C THR A 2 -3.70 11.45 7.74
N LYS A 3 -2.65 10.85 8.33
CA LYS A 3 -1.31 11.47 8.46
C LYS A 3 -0.71 11.91 7.11
N TYR A 4 -1.06 11.21 6.04
CA TYR A 4 -0.56 11.46 4.69
C TYR A 4 -1.75 11.47 3.71
N ASN A 5 -1.86 12.54 2.92
CA ASN A 5 -2.86 12.63 1.84
C ASN A 5 -2.37 11.90 0.57
N GLN A 6 -3.27 11.71 -0.40
CA GLN A 6 -2.93 10.98 -1.63
C GLN A 6 -1.87 11.70 -2.47
N GLN A 7 -1.96 13.03 -2.59
CA GLN A 7 -1.00 13.83 -3.35
C GLN A 7 0.42 13.68 -2.80
N PHE A 8 0.59 13.74 -1.49
CA PHE A 8 1.89 13.55 -0.84
C PHE A 8 2.46 12.16 -1.13
N LYS A 9 1.64 11.10 -1.04
CA LYS A 9 2.09 9.75 -1.42
C LYS A 9 2.53 9.69 -2.87
N GLN A 10 1.80 10.33 -3.77
CA GLN A 10 2.14 10.39 -5.19
C GLN A 10 3.49 11.09 -5.40
N GLN A 11 3.69 12.27 -4.80
CA GLN A 11 4.95 13.00 -4.84
C GLN A 11 6.14 12.16 -4.37
N VAL A 12 5.96 11.38 -3.29
CA VAL A 12 6.99 10.49 -2.76
C VAL A 12 7.34 9.38 -3.77
N ILE A 13 6.35 8.80 -4.43
CA ILE A 13 6.57 7.76 -5.44
C ILE A 13 7.18 8.33 -6.71
N GLU A 14 6.76 9.49 -7.17
CA GLU A 14 7.36 10.17 -8.32
C GLU A 14 8.85 10.48 -8.05
N PHE A 15 9.17 11.04 -6.88
CA PHE A 15 10.55 11.25 -6.46
C PHE A 15 11.35 9.95 -6.41
N TYR A 16 10.77 8.87 -5.87
CA TYR A 16 11.41 7.55 -5.86
C TYR A 16 11.72 7.05 -7.28
N LEU A 17 10.81 7.24 -8.24
CA LEU A 17 11.01 6.82 -9.62
C LEU A 17 12.08 7.67 -10.34
N GLN A 18 12.13 8.98 -10.05
CA GLN A 18 13.10 9.91 -10.65
C GLN A 18 14.54 9.72 -10.12
N ASN A 19 14.70 9.24 -8.88
CA ASN A 19 15.99 9.07 -8.22
C ASN A 19 16.44 7.59 -8.20
N ASP A 20 16.39 6.94 -9.37
CA ASP A 20 16.87 5.56 -9.58
C ASP A 20 16.28 4.51 -8.63
N LYS A 21 15.05 4.73 -8.16
CA LYS A 21 14.40 3.83 -7.18
C LYS A 21 15.22 3.69 -5.89
N ASN A 22 15.92 4.74 -5.49
CA ASN A 22 16.71 4.75 -4.26
C ASN A 22 15.82 4.93 -3.03
N ARG A 23 15.51 3.80 -2.36
CA ARG A 23 14.65 3.77 -1.17
C ARG A 23 15.23 4.53 0.01
N LEU A 24 16.54 4.40 0.24
CA LEU A 24 17.19 5.00 1.40
C LEU A 24 17.23 6.53 1.27
N PHE A 25 17.55 7.01 0.06
CA PHE A 25 17.52 8.43 -0.25
C PHE A 25 16.11 9.02 -0.11
N THR A 26 15.11 8.37 -0.71
CA THR A 26 13.70 8.78 -0.59
C THR A 26 13.24 8.81 0.87
N GLN A 27 13.60 7.80 1.67
CA GLN A 27 13.28 7.78 3.10
C GLN A 27 13.85 8.98 3.84
N ARG A 28 15.13 9.31 3.62
CA ARG A 28 15.81 10.41 4.30
C ARG A 28 15.24 11.76 3.87
N TYR A 29 14.96 11.92 2.58
CA TYR A 29 14.41 13.15 2.02
C TYR A 29 13.03 13.48 2.61
N PHE A 30 12.11 12.51 2.64
CA PHE A 30 10.75 12.71 3.16
C PHE A 30 10.59 12.37 4.65
N GLN A 31 11.67 12.00 5.34
CA GLN A 31 11.68 11.57 6.74
C GLN A 31 10.64 10.46 7.02
N LEU A 32 10.56 9.50 6.11
CA LEU A 32 9.62 8.38 6.19
C LEU A 32 10.26 7.16 6.84
N SER A 33 9.44 6.38 7.54
CA SER A 33 9.86 5.07 8.00
C SER A 33 10.01 4.09 6.83
N LYS A 34 10.91 3.12 6.98
CA LYS A 34 11.17 2.09 5.96
C LYS A 34 9.92 1.31 5.60
N LYS A 35 9.10 1.03 6.62
CA LYS A 35 7.85 0.30 6.47
C LYS A 35 6.83 1.09 5.65
N THR A 36 6.70 2.40 5.91
CA THR A 36 5.77 3.26 5.17
C THR A 36 6.15 3.33 3.69
N LEU A 37 7.42 3.62 3.39
CA LEU A 37 7.87 3.73 2.00
C LEU A 37 7.75 2.41 1.23
N THR A 38 8.21 1.31 1.83
CA THR A 38 8.11 -0.03 1.22
C THR A 38 6.66 -0.37 0.88
N ARG A 39 5.73 -0.05 1.78
CA ARG A 39 4.31 -0.31 1.57
C ARG A 39 3.73 0.51 0.43
N TRP A 40 4.04 1.80 0.33
CA TRP A 40 3.54 2.64 -0.76
C TRP A 40 4.10 2.21 -2.11
N ILE A 41 5.38 1.82 -2.17
CA ILE A 41 5.97 1.23 -3.37
C ILE A 41 5.22 -0.04 -3.77
N ALA A 42 4.93 -0.94 -2.82
CA ALA A 42 4.21 -2.17 -3.10
C ALA A 42 2.76 -1.91 -3.58
N GLN A 43 2.05 -0.97 -2.94
CA GLN A 43 0.72 -0.53 -3.35
C GLN A 43 0.71 0.06 -4.77
N PHE A 44 1.71 0.88 -5.08
CA PHE A 44 1.89 1.46 -6.41
C PHE A 44 2.20 0.40 -7.45
N ASN A 45 3.09 -0.56 -7.16
CA ASN A 45 3.42 -1.62 -8.10
C ASN A 45 2.24 -2.54 -8.40
N HIS A 46 1.33 -2.74 -7.44
CA HIS A 46 0.18 -3.63 -7.63
C HIS A 46 -1.02 -2.92 -8.29
N ASN A 47 -1.34 -1.69 -7.87
CA ASN A 47 -2.58 -1.00 -8.25
C ASN A 47 -2.35 0.39 -8.89
N GLY A 48 -1.11 0.73 -9.24
CA GLY A 48 -0.74 2.05 -9.74
C GLY A 48 -1.06 3.17 -8.75
N ILE A 49 -1.39 4.36 -9.28
CA ILE A 49 -1.76 5.54 -8.48
C ILE A 49 -2.99 5.25 -7.59
N ASN A 50 -3.92 4.41 -8.07
CA ASN A 50 -5.11 4.01 -7.29
C ASN A 50 -4.74 3.26 -6.01
N GLY A 51 -3.61 2.54 -5.99
CA GLY A 51 -3.09 1.89 -4.78
C GLY A 51 -2.68 2.87 -3.67
N LEU A 52 -2.37 4.11 -4.03
CA LEU A 52 -2.00 5.17 -3.09
C LEU A 52 -3.21 5.92 -2.52
N ALA A 53 -4.42 5.65 -3.04
CA ALA A 53 -5.63 6.34 -2.63
C ALA A 53 -5.83 6.31 -1.11
N VAL A 54 -6.26 7.45 -0.57
CA VAL A 54 -6.57 7.56 0.85
C VAL A 54 -8.05 7.23 1.03
N ILE A 55 -8.33 6.11 1.70
CA ILE A 55 -9.70 5.72 1.96
C ILE A 55 -10.23 6.52 3.16
N GLY A 56 -11.08 7.51 2.87
CA GLY A 56 -11.67 8.39 3.88
C GLY A 56 -12.74 7.75 4.77
N LYS A 57 -13.26 6.56 4.39
CA LYS A 57 -14.27 5.81 5.14
C LYS A 57 -13.85 4.35 5.34
N LYS A 58 -14.21 3.75 6.48
CA LYS A 58 -14.01 2.31 6.68
C LYS A 58 -14.78 1.54 5.62
N GLN A 59 -14.08 0.70 4.85
CA GLN A 59 -14.73 -0.21 3.90
C GLN A 59 -15.47 -1.31 4.66
N LYS A 60 -16.73 -1.54 4.29
CA LYS A 60 -17.50 -2.68 4.78
C LYS A 60 -17.33 -3.81 3.78
N TYR A 61 -16.61 -4.85 4.19
CA TYR A 61 -16.48 -6.07 3.41
C TYR A 61 -17.60 -7.05 3.76
N SER A 62 -18.18 -7.70 2.75
CA SER A 62 -19.19 -8.74 2.96
C SER A 62 -18.58 -9.96 3.66
N PRO A 63 -19.39 -10.78 4.37
CA PRO A 63 -18.92 -12.03 4.97
C PRO A 63 -18.23 -12.96 3.96
N GLU A 64 -18.77 -13.07 2.75
CA GLU A 64 -18.27 -13.93 1.68
C GLU A 64 -16.87 -13.47 1.25
N PHE A 65 -16.69 -12.16 1.02
CA PHE A 65 -15.39 -11.60 0.68
C PHE A 65 -14.34 -11.88 1.76
N LYS A 66 -14.70 -11.69 3.03
CA LYS A 66 -13.79 -11.98 4.16
C LYS A 66 -13.38 -13.46 4.17
N LEU A 67 -14.32 -14.36 3.92
CA LEU A 67 -14.05 -15.79 3.82
C LEU A 67 -13.09 -16.10 2.67
N THR A 68 -13.27 -15.50 1.49
CA THR A 68 -12.36 -15.67 0.34
C THR A 68 -10.92 -15.28 0.72
N VAL A 69 -10.74 -14.12 1.35
CA VAL A 69 -9.42 -13.63 1.76
C VAL A 69 -8.77 -14.58 2.78
N ILE A 70 -9.53 -15.00 3.80
CA ILE A 70 -9.04 -15.92 4.85
C ILE A 70 -8.65 -17.27 4.24
N GLN A 71 -9.46 -17.80 3.32
CA GLN A 71 -9.17 -19.07 2.65
C GLN A 71 -7.91 -18.98 1.79
N ALA A 72 -7.72 -17.88 1.05
CA ALA A 72 -6.54 -17.69 0.21
C ALA A 72 -5.24 -17.66 1.05
N VAL A 73 -5.27 -16.98 2.20
CA VAL A 73 -4.14 -16.98 3.15
C VAL A 73 -3.94 -18.37 3.76
N LYS A 74 -5.02 -19.04 4.21
CA LYS A 74 -4.94 -20.38 4.82
C LYS A 74 -4.41 -21.44 3.85
N LYS A 75 -4.73 -21.33 2.56
CA LYS A 75 -4.22 -22.18 1.48
C LYS A 75 -2.76 -21.89 1.10
N GLY A 76 -2.12 -20.90 1.74
CA GLY A 76 -0.74 -20.51 1.45
C GLY A 76 -0.58 -19.76 0.11
N GLN A 77 -1.67 -19.32 -0.52
CA GLN A 77 -1.60 -18.58 -1.79
C GLN A 77 -1.01 -17.18 -1.58
N PHE A 78 -1.23 -16.59 -0.40
CA PHE A 78 -0.73 -15.27 -0.05
C PHE A 78 -0.30 -15.21 1.42
N SER A 79 0.72 -14.40 1.71
CA SER A 79 0.93 -13.89 3.07
C SER A 79 -0.17 -12.88 3.43
N ALA A 80 -0.34 -12.55 4.72
CA ALA A 80 -1.31 -11.53 5.14
C ALA A 80 -1.05 -10.16 4.47
N GLU A 81 0.21 -9.77 4.30
CA GLU A 81 0.57 -8.52 3.63
C GLU A 81 0.28 -8.59 2.12
N SER A 82 0.68 -9.67 1.46
CA SER A 82 0.41 -9.90 0.04
C SER A 82 -1.09 -9.96 -0.25
N ALA A 83 -1.87 -10.61 0.60
CA ALA A 83 -3.33 -10.66 0.50
C ALA A 83 -3.93 -9.25 0.63
N SER A 84 -3.42 -8.43 1.55
CA SER A 84 -3.93 -7.06 1.71
C SER A 84 -3.71 -6.21 0.45
N LEU A 85 -2.57 -6.39 -0.24
CA LEU A 85 -2.29 -5.72 -1.50
C LEU A 85 -3.17 -6.26 -2.64
N HIS A 86 -3.28 -7.58 -2.73
CA HIS A 86 -4.02 -8.28 -3.78
C HIS A 86 -5.52 -7.99 -3.74
N PHE A 87 -6.12 -8.05 -2.55
CA PHE A 87 -7.55 -7.81 -2.35
C PHE A 87 -7.89 -6.33 -2.12
N GLY A 88 -6.91 -5.42 -2.23
CA GLY A 88 -7.13 -3.98 -2.04
C GLY A 88 -7.55 -3.59 -0.61
N ILE A 89 -7.17 -4.40 0.38
CA ILE A 89 -7.52 -4.18 1.78
C ILE A 89 -6.56 -3.15 2.36
N ALA A 90 -7.07 -1.93 2.56
CA ALA A 90 -6.36 -0.94 3.35
C ALA A 90 -6.26 -1.39 4.82
N ASN A 91 -5.10 -1.11 5.43
CA ASN A 91 -4.85 -1.29 6.87
C ASN A 91 -4.83 0.09 7.51
#